data_AF-A0A1W1BGH2-F1
#
_entry.id   AF-A0A1W1BGH2-F1
#
_cell.length_a   1.000
_cell.length_b   1.000
_cell.length_c   1.000
_cell.angle_alpha   90.00
_cell.angle_beta   90.00
_cell.angle_gamma   90.00
#
_symmetry.space_group_name_H-M   'P 1'
#
loop_
_entity.id
_entity.type
_entity.pdbx_description
1 polymer ?
#
loop_
_entity_poly.entity_id
_entity_poly.type
_entity_poly.pdbx_seq_one_letter_code
_entity_poly.pdbx_strand_id
1 'polypeptide(L)'
;MADILPFQTIDRANEAYEKGEYRKSAKLFKSLDKDDPSVAYDEANAHYKAGAYDKALESYKKAKGVDEAILNHNMGNAYFKKGDLDSAISSYEKALKIRDDKDTRFNLELAKRKKEEKKKKEQKNKDKKKENKKKKQQKNKQNKNKDNKKGQEKKKSEKKKSNKQQARDAEKKEQKEKMTPKEKLTKKELKRLMKKLNEKKMPTMMYQTKAPKERDNEINPW
;
A
#
# COMPACT_ATOMS: atom_id res chain seq x y z
N MET A 1 31.75 -14.60 -22.11
CA MET A 1 30.42 -13.99 -21.92
C MET A 1 30.59 -12.52 -22.23
N ALA A 2 29.75 -11.93 -23.09
CA ALA A 2 29.84 -10.50 -23.36
C ALA A 2 29.37 -9.75 -22.10
N ASP A 3 30.28 -9.03 -21.44
CA ASP A 3 29.92 -8.15 -20.33
C ASP A 3 28.97 -7.07 -20.87
N ILE A 4 27.71 -7.14 -20.45
CA ILE A 4 26.71 -6.14 -20.82
C ILE A 4 27.12 -4.85 -20.13
N LEU A 5 27.41 -3.82 -20.92
CA LEU A 5 27.84 -2.52 -20.40
C LEU A 5 26.76 -1.92 -19.49
N PRO A 6 27.13 -1.22 -18.40
CA PRO A 6 26.16 -0.68 -17.42
C PRO A 6 25.01 0.12 -18.05
N PHE A 7 25.29 0.94 -19.07
CA PHE A 7 24.26 1.73 -19.76
C PHE A 7 23.22 0.85 -20.48
N GLN A 8 23.63 -0.26 -21.11
CA GLN A 8 22.70 -1.18 -21.77
C GLN A 8 21.78 -1.87 -20.75
N THR A 9 22.30 -2.16 -19.56
CA THR A 9 21.52 -2.73 -18.47
C THR A 9 20.51 -1.72 -17.92
N ILE A 10 20.88 -0.44 -17.82
CA ILE A 10 19.97 0.67 -17.47
C ILE A 10 18.85 0.79 -18.51
N ASP A 11 19.16 0.81 -19.80
CA ASP A 11 18.16 0.92 -20.87
C ASP A 11 17.17 -0.25 -20.83
N ARG A 12 17.66 -1.48 -20.65
CA ARG A 12 16.80 -2.66 -20.48
C ARG A 12 15.96 -2.59 -19.20
N ALA A 13 16.50 -2.04 -18.12
CA ALA A 13 15.79 -1.88 -16.86
C ALA A 13 14.64 -0.86 -16.99
N ASN A 14 14.89 0.24 -17.69
CA ASN A 14 13.91 1.27 -18.04
C ASN A 14 12.84 0.73 -18.98
N GLU A 15 13.23 0.02 -20.05
CA GLU A 15 12.28 -0.60 -20.97
C GLU A 15 11.36 -1.61 -20.25
N ALA A 16 11.93 -2.45 -19.38
CA ALA A 16 11.15 -3.36 -18.54
C ALA A 16 10.21 -2.60 -17.60
N TYR A 17 10.62 -1.45 -17.07
CA TYR A 17 9.77 -0.61 -16.22
C TYR A 17 8.58 -0.03 -16.99
N GLU A 18 8.82 0.52 -18.18
CA GLU A 18 7.79 1.08 -19.06
C GLU A 18 6.78 0.03 -19.53
N LYS A 19 7.24 -1.20 -19.79
CA LYS A 19 6.38 -2.36 -20.10
C LYS A 19 5.58 -2.88 -18.89
N GLY A 20 5.80 -2.34 -17.68
CA GLY A 20 5.17 -2.81 -16.45
C GLY A 20 5.79 -4.09 -15.88
N GLU A 21 6.92 -4.55 -16.43
CA GLU A 21 7.70 -5.69 -15.94
C GLU A 21 8.56 -5.30 -14.72
N TYR A 22 7.93 -4.68 -13.72
CA TYR A 22 8.62 -4.02 -12.59
C TYR A 22 9.54 -4.95 -11.79
N ARG A 23 9.20 -6.23 -11.66
CA ARG A 23 10.07 -7.21 -10.98
C ARG A 23 11.35 -7.49 -11.76
N LYS A 24 11.28 -7.47 -13.10
CA LYS A 24 12.44 -7.65 -13.97
C LYS A 24 13.30 -6.38 -13.98
N SER A 25 12.65 -5.21 -14.10
CA SER A 25 13.30 -3.90 -13.97
C SER A 25 14.11 -3.80 -12.66
N ALA A 26 13.50 -4.12 -11.51
CA ALA A 26 14.20 -4.10 -10.23
C ALA A 26 15.40 -5.08 -10.17
N LYS A 27 15.30 -6.25 -10.80
CA LYS A 27 16.43 -7.20 -10.89
C LYS A 27 17.58 -6.64 -11.73
N LEU A 28 17.26 -5.96 -12.83
CA LEU A 28 18.26 -5.33 -13.70
C LEU A 28 18.97 -4.18 -12.97
N PHE A 29 18.24 -3.28 -12.31
CA PHE A 29 18.86 -2.24 -11.47
C PHE A 29 19.70 -2.83 -10.35
N LYS A 30 19.23 -3.90 -9.69
CA LYS A 30 19.99 -4.59 -8.64
C LYS A 30 21.32 -5.19 -9.14
N SER A 31 21.42 -5.51 -10.43
CA SER A 31 22.64 -6.06 -11.03
C SER A 31 23.69 -5.01 -11.35
N LEU A 32 23.33 -3.72 -11.30
CA LEU A 32 24.24 -2.60 -11.45
C LEU A 32 24.97 -2.30 -10.14
N ASP A 33 25.96 -1.41 -10.23
CA ASP A 33 26.64 -0.86 -9.07
C ASP A 33 25.64 -0.21 -8.10
N LYS A 34 25.76 -0.55 -6.81
CA LYS A 34 24.80 -0.19 -5.75
C LYS A 34 25.13 1.13 -5.06
N ASP A 35 26.31 1.68 -5.33
CA ASP A 35 26.76 2.92 -4.69
C ASP A 35 26.29 4.18 -5.44
N ASP A 36 25.73 4.03 -6.65
CA ASP A 36 25.07 5.12 -7.36
C ASP A 36 23.67 5.41 -6.75
N PRO A 37 23.47 6.61 -6.17
CA PRO A 37 22.20 6.96 -5.54
C PRO A 37 21.01 6.94 -6.49
N SER A 38 21.23 7.26 -7.77
CA SER A 38 20.18 7.32 -8.79
C SER A 38 19.77 5.91 -9.22
N VAL A 39 20.72 4.97 -9.35
CA VAL A 39 20.41 3.55 -9.58
C VAL A 39 19.62 2.95 -8.41
N ALA A 40 20.02 3.25 -7.17
CA ALA A 40 19.31 2.80 -5.98
C ALA A 40 17.87 3.38 -5.91
N TYR A 41 17.68 4.63 -6.33
CA TYR A 41 16.36 5.26 -6.42
C TYR A 41 15.47 4.59 -7.48
N ASP A 42 16.02 4.29 -8.64
CA ASP A 42 15.32 3.64 -9.74
C ASP A 42 14.98 2.17 -9.42
N GLU A 43 15.87 1.44 -8.74
CA GLU A 43 15.58 0.12 -8.14
C GLU A 43 14.40 0.22 -7.17
N ALA A 44 14.40 1.24 -6.30
CA ALA A 44 13.34 1.46 -5.32
C ALA A 44 11.97 1.73 -5.98
N ASN A 45 11.95 2.55 -7.04
CA ASN A 45 10.76 2.82 -7.84
C ASN A 45 10.20 1.53 -8.46
N ALA A 46 11.08 0.71 -9.06
CA ALA A 46 10.70 -0.57 -9.63
C ALA A 46 10.15 -1.53 -8.56
N HIS A 47 10.78 -1.61 -7.38
CA HIS A 47 10.26 -2.40 -6.27
C HIS A 47 8.91 -1.88 -5.76
N TYR A 48 8.71 -0.57 -5.68
CA TYR A 48 7.44 0.03 -5.27
C TYR A 48 6.31 -0.33 -6.24
N LYS A 49 6.55 -0.19 -7.55
CA LYS A 49 5.58 -0.55 -8.59
C LYS A 49 5.30 -2.06 -8.64
N ALA A 50 6.30 -2.89 -8.33
CA ALA A 50 6.13 -4.33 -8.17
C ALA A 50 5.34 -4.75 -6.90
N GLY A 51 4.97 -3.79 -6.03
CA GLY A 51 4.32 -4.05 -4.75
C GLY A 51 5.25 -4.57 -3.65
N ALA A 52 6.56 -4.60 -3.91
CA ALA A 52 7.58 -5.05 -2.97
C ALA A 52 8.02 -3.89 -2.06
N TYR A 53 7.10 -3.37 -1.25
CA TYR A 53 7.29 -2.12 -0.51
C TYR A 53 8.46 -2.14 0.49
N ASP A 54 8.73 -3.28 1.12
CA ASP A 54 9.87 -3.43 2.03
C ASP A 54 11.21 -3.27 1.29
N LYS A 55 11.33 -3.91 0.12
CA LYS A 55 12.52 -3.78 -0.72
C LYS A 55 12.67 -2.36 -1.28
N ALA A 56 11.55 -1.73 -1.65
CA ALA A 56 11.56 -0.33 -2.08
C ALA A 56 12.13 0.59 -0.99
N LEU A 57 11.73 0.40 0.27
CA LEU A 57 12.25 1.16 1.40
C LEU A 57 13.73 0.92 1.65
N GLU A 58 14.22 -0.31 1.47
CA GLU A 58 15.65 -0.62 1.56
C GLU A 58 16.46 0.10 0.47
N SER A 59 16.00 0.09 -0.78
CA SER A 59 16.67 0.77 -1.88
C SER A 59 16.59 2.30 -1.76
N TYR A 60 15.46 2.88 -1.33
CA TYR A 60 15.37 4.33 -1.06
C TYR A 60 16.35 4.79 0.01
N LYS A 61 16.64 3.97 1.04
CA LYS A 61 17.63 4.31 2.08
C LYS A 61 19.06 4.33 1.55
N LYS A 62 19.34 3.63 0.44
CA LYS A 62 20.65 3.59 -0.22
C LYS A 62 20.83 4.73 -1.22
N ALA A 63 19.75 5.34 -1.70
CA ALA A 63 19.76 6.49 -2.59
C ALA A 63 20.22 7.81 -1.93
N LYS A 64 21.23 7.76 -1.04
CA LYS A 64 21.78 8.92 -0.33
C LYS A 64 22.48 9.83 -1.33
N GLY A 65 21.87 10.98 -1.63
CA GLY A 65 22.32 11.90 -2.68
C GLY A 65 21.17 12.34 -3.59
N VAL A 66 20.07 11.59 -3.62
CA VAL A 66 18.81 12.07 -4.20
C VAL A 66 18.14 13.06 -3.23
N ASP A 67 17.43 14.05 -3.78
CA ASP A 67 16.66 15.04 -3.04
C ASP A 67 15.84 14.42 -1.90
N GLU A 68 16.13 14.84 -0.68
CA GLU A 68 15.58 14.23 0.53
C GLU A 68 14.06 14.41 0.62
N ALA A 69 13.49 15.50 0.06
CA ALA A 69 12.04 15.69 0.01
C ALA A 69 11.38 14.65 -0.90
N ILE A 70 11.97 14.37 -2.06
CA ILE A 70 11.51 13.32 -2.99
C ILE A 70 11.62 11.93 -2.33
N LEU A 71 12.75 11.62 -1.70
CA LEU A 71 12.94 10.34 -1.01
C LEU A 71 11.90 10.14 0.10
N ASN A 72 11.71 11.14 0.96
CA ASN A 72 10.73 11.07 2.04
C ASN A 72 9.30 10.95 1.49
N HIS A 73 8.95 11.65 0.41
CA HIS A 73 7.65 11.48 -0.26
C HIS A 73 7.45 10.03 -0.71
N ASN A 74 8.43 9.46 -1.41
CA ASN A 74 8.34 8.11 -1.97
C ASN A 74 8.35 7.01 -0.90
N MET A 75 9.15 7.18 0.15
CA MET A 75 9.12 6.30 1.32
C MET A 75 7.75 6.37 2.02
N GLY A 76 7.16 7.57 2.14
CA GLY A 76 5.81 7.77 2.64
C GLY A 76 4.77 6.99 1.83
N ASN A 77 4.88 7.02 0.50
CA ASN A 77 4.04 6.24 -0.41
C ASN A 77 4.20 4.73 -0.15
N ALA A 78 5.43 4.24 -0.02
CA ALA A 78 5.72 2.83 0.25
C ALA A 78 5.13 2.36 1.59
N TYR A 79 5.35 3.11 2.67
CA TYR A 79 4.77 2.83 3.99
C TYR A 79 3.23 2.82 3.95
N PHE A 80 2.63 3.80 3.26
CA PHE A 80 1.17 3.90 3.14
C PHE A 80 0.56 2.69 2.43
N LYS A 81 1.23 2.18 1.39
CA LYS A 81 0.81 1.00 0.64
C LYS A 81 0.98 -0.29 1.45
N LYS A 82 2.06 -0.42 2.22
CA LYS A 82 2.26 -1.52 3.19
C LYS A 82 1.23 -1.48 4.34
N GLY A 83 0.62 -0.31 4.58
CA GLY A 83 -0.36 -0.10 5.65
C GLY A 83 0.25 0.34 6.98
N ASP A 84 1.55 0.67 6.98
CA ASP A 84 2.21 1.35 8.08
C ASP A 84 1.91 2.85 8.00
N LEU A 85 0.77 3.24 8.55
CA LEU A 85 0.26 4.60 8.43
C LEU A 85 1.02 5.59 9.30
N ASP A 86 1.64 5.14 10.39
CA ASP A 86 2.45 5.96 11.28
C ASP A 86 3.74 6.41 10.57
N SER A 87 4.49 5.45 10.02
CA SER A 87 5.69 5.76 9.24
C SER A 87 5.39 6.57 7.99
N ALA A 88 4.26 6.29 7.31
CA ALA A 88 3.84 7.08 6.14
C ALA A 88 3.63 8.56 6.48
N ILE A 89 2.91 8.85 7.57
CA ILE A 89 2.65 10.20 8.05
C ILE A 89 3.98 10.91 8.36
N SER A 90 4.87 10.25 9.11
CA SER A 90 6.16 10.82 9.48
C SER A 90 7.01 11.16 8.25
N SER A 91 7.08 10.25 7.27
CA SER A 91 7.82 10.49 6.02
C SER A 91 7.25 11.65 5.22
N TYR A 92 5.93 11.75 5.03
CA TYR A 92 5.35 12.91 4.33
C TYR A 92 5.58 14.23 5.08
N GLU A 93 5.51 14.22 6.42
CA GLU A 93 5.80 15.41 7.22
C GLU A 93 7.27 15.84 7.09
N LYS A 94 8.22 14.90 7.02
CA LYS A 94 9.63 15.20 6.73
C LYS A 94 9.80 15.81 5.34
N ALA A 95 9.16 15.25 4.31
CA ALA A 95 9.21 15.81 2.95
C ALA A 95 8.69 17.26 2.90
N LEU A 96 7.55 17.52 3.54
CA LEU A 96 6.92 18.84 3.57
C LEU A 96 7.67 19.88 4.40
N LYS A 97 8.50 19.45 5.36
CA LYS A 97 9.42 20.36 6.08
C LYS A 97 10.52 20.88 5.18
N ILE A 98 10.93 20.11 4.16
CA ILE A 98 12.01 20.46 3.24
C ILE A 98 11.46 21.29 2.08
N ARG A 99 10.39 20.80 1.43
CA ARG A 99 9.76 21.49 0.30
C ARG A 99 8.25 21.33 0.36
N ASP A 100 7.55 22.44 0.22
CA ASP A 100 6.11 22.40 0.11
C ASP A 100 5.69 21.72 -1.19
N ASP A 101 4.82 20.71 -1.08
CA ASP A 101 4.33 19.96 -2.23
C ASP A 101 2.86 19.60 -2.04
N LYS A 102 2.05 19.92 -3.04
CA LYS A 102 0.60 19.70 -3.02
C LYS A 102 0.26 18.22 -2.92
N ASP A 103 1.04 17.37 -3.58
CA ASP A 103 0.79 15.93 -3.67
C ASP A 103 1.12 15.23 -2.36
N THR A 104 2.23 15.63 -1.75
CA THR A 104 2.66 15.18 -0.43
C THR A 104 1.65 15.57 0.65
N ARG A 105 1.14 16.82 0.65
CA ARG A 105 0.05 17.24 1.57
C ARG A 105 -1.20 16.39 1.40
N PHE A 106 -1.59 16.15 0.15
CA PHE A 106 -2.74 15.31 -0.16
C PHE A 106 -2.55 13.88 0.37
N ASN A 107 -1.36 13.29 0.20
CA ASN A 107 -1.07 11.94 0.66
C ASN A 107 -0.98 11.85 2.20
N LEU A 108 -0.45 12.88 2.85
CA LEU A 108 -0.44 13.02 4.30
C LEU A 108 -1.86 13.01 4.88
N GLU A 109 -2.75 13.82 4.32
CA GLU A 109 -4.16 13.89 4.74
C GLU A 109 -4.85 12.52 4.54
N LEU A 110 -4.58 11.87 3.41
CA LEU A 110 -5.09 10.54 3.12
C LEU A 110 -4.62 9.49 4.16
N ALA A 111 -3.34 9.55 4.53
CA ALA A 111 -2.75 8.68 5.56
C ALA A 111 -3.39 8.92 6.94
N LYS A 112 -3.57 10.18 7.35
CA LYS A 112 -4.23 10.56 8.60
C LYS A 112 -5.67 10.04 8.67
N ARG A 113 -6.46 10.24 7.62
CA ARG A 113 -7.85 9.72 7.54
C ARG A 113 -7.93 8.20 7.62
N LYS A 114 -7.06 7.49 6.87
CA LYS A 114 -7.05 6.02 6.88
C LYS A 114 -6.69 5.48 8.28
N LYS A 115 -5.80 6.17 9.00
CA LYS A 115 -5.42 5.82 10.37
C LYS A 115 -6.59 6.02 11.34
N GLU A 116 -7.29 7.14 11.23
CA GLU A 116 -8.48 7.41 12.03
C GLU A 116 -9.60 6.39 11.77
N GLU A 117 -9.85 6.04 10.49
CA GLU A 117 -10.83 5.02 10.13
C GLU A 117 -10.49 3.65 10.74
N LYS A 118 -9.20 3.28 10.75
CA LYS A 118 -8.72 2.04 11.38
C LYS A 118 -8.99 2.06 12.90
N LYS A 119 -8.67 3.16 13.59
CA LYS A 119 -8.95 3.34 15.03
C LYS A 119 -10.45 3.23 15.33
N LYS A 120 -11.31 3.88 14.54
CA LYS A 120 -12.78 3.81 14.69
C LYS A 120 -13.31 2.38 14.53
N LYS A 121 -12.81 1.63 13.54
CA LYS A 121 -13.17 0.22 13.34
C LYS A 121 -12.75 -0.66 14.53
N GLU A 122 -11.56 -0.45 15.04
CA GLU A 122 -11.05 -1.19 16.21
C GLU A 122 -11.88 -0.91 17.47
N GLN A 123 -12.27 0.35 17.68
CA GLN A 123 -13.13 0.73 18.81
C GLN A 123 -14.52 0.08 18.70
N LYS A 124 -15.19 0.17 17.54
CA LYS A 124 -16.48 -0.49 17.30
C LYS A 124 -16.40 -2.01 17.53
N ASN A 125 -15.29 -2.65 17.18
CA ASN A 125 -15.09 -4.08 17.42
C ASN A 125 -14.90 -4.42 18.91
N LYS A 126 -14.23 -3.54 19.68
CA LYS A 126 -14.11 -3.69 21.15
C LYS A 126 -15.47 -3.54 21.83
N ASP A 127 -16.28 -2.59 21.40
CA ASP A 127 -17.60 -2.33 21.99
C ASP A 127 -18.58 -3.48 21.71
N LYS A 128 -18.60 -4.02 20.47
CA LYS A 128 -19.35 -5.24 20.14
C LYS A 128 -18.92 -6.46 20.96
N LYS A 129 -17.61 -6.63 21.22
CA LYS A 129 -17.11 -7.71 22.09
C LYS A 129 -17.57 -7.55 23.54
N LYS A 130 -17.61 -6.32 24.06
CA LYS A 130 -18.12 -6.03 25.41
C LYS A 130 -19.63 -6.29 25.51
N GLU A 131 -20.40 -5.90 24.50
CA GLU A 131 -21.85 -6.13 24.45
C GLU A 131 -22.18 -7.63 24.38
N ASN A 132 -21.45 -8.40 23.55
CA ASN A 132 -21.61 -9.85 23.49
C ASN A 132 -21.22 -10.56 24.79
N LYS A 133 -20.21 -10.05 25.53
CA LYS A 133 -19.89 -10.55 26.88
C LYS A 133 -21.02 -10.26 27.88
N LYS A 134 -21.62 -9.06 27.84
CA LYS A 134 -22.78 -8.70 28.69
C LYS A 134 -24.01 -9.57 28.39
N LYS A 135 -24.35 -9.78 27.10
CA LYS A 135 -25.45 -10.69 26.68
C LYS A 135 -25.22 -12.13 27.13
N LYS A 136 -23.96 -12.62 27.11
CA LYS A 136 -23.62 -13.97 27.58
C LYS A 136 -23.70 -14.11 29.11
N GLN A 137 -23.36 -13.06 29.85
CA GLN A 137 -23.52 -13.02 31.31
C GLN A 137 -24.99 -12.89 31.74
N GLN A 138 -25.81 -12.12 31.01
CA GLN A 138 -27.26 -12.06 31.25
C GLN A 138 -27.95 -13.40 30.96
N LYS A 139 -27.58 -14.11 29.88
CA LYS A 139 -28.06 -15.48 29.64
C LYS A 139 -27.67 -16.46 30.74
N ASN A 140 -26.47 -16.35 31.31
CA ASN A 140 -26.06 -17.19 32.45
C ASN A 140 -26.78 -16.84 33.77
N LYS A 141 -27.21 -15.58 33.97
CA LYS A 141 -28.07 -15.22 35.11
C LYS A 141 -29.52 -15.71 34.92
N GLN A 142 -30.05 -15.69 33.70
CA GLN A 142 -31.38 -16.26 33.41
C GLN A 142 -31.41 -17.79 33.48
N ASN A 143 -30.28 -18.47 33.25
CA ASN A 143 -30.19 -19.93 33.39
C ASN A 143 -30.01 -20.43 34.85
N LYS A 144 -29.90 -19.55 35.84
CA LYS A 144 -29.97 -19.95 37.27
C LYS A 144 -31.41 -20.03 37.81
N ASN A 145 -32.43 -19.72 37.00
CA ASN A 145 -33.85 -19.88 37.34
C ASN A 145 -34.56 -20.98 36.52
N LYS A 146 -33.82 -21.92 35.93
CA LYS A 146 -34.39 -23.09 35.24
C LYS A 146 -33.69 -24.40 35.61
N ASP A 147 -33.54 -24.64 36.91
CA ASP A 147 -33.47 -26.01 37.43
C ASP A 147 -34.88 -26.52 37.73
N ASN A 148 -35.64 -26.77 36.66
CA ASN A 148 -36.66 -27.82 36.65
C ASN A 148 -37.07 -28.18 35.22
N LYS A 149 -36.24 -29.02 34.57
CA LYS A 149 -36.66 -30.23 33.83
C LYS A 149 -35.51 -30.75 32.97
N LYS A 150 -35.08 -31.96 33.33
CA LYS A 150 -34.12 -32.83 32.63
C LYS A 150 -34.62 -33.20 31.22
N GLY A 151 -33.70 -33.50 30.30
CA GLY A 151 -34.04 -34.26 29.08
C GLY A 151 -33.05 -34.16 27.90
N GLN A 152 -31.87 -34.76 28.07
CA GLN A 152 -30.99 -35.41 27.08
C GLN A 152 -30.58 -34.75 25.74
N GLU A 153 -29.25 -34.64 25.60
CA GLU A 153 -28.46 -34.47 24.36
C GLU A 153 -28.72 -35.64 23.36
N LYS A 154 -28.43 -35.65 22.06
CA LYS A 154 -27.20 -35.30 21.33
C LYS A 154 -27.42 -35.69 19.84
N LYS A 155 -27.04 -34.84 18.87
CA LYS A 155 -26.30 -35.22 17.64
C LYS A 155 -25.91 -33.96 16.84
N LYS A 156 -24.67 -33.52 17.09
CA LYS A 156 -23.88 -32.62 16.23
C LYS A 156 -23.13 -33.49 15.23
N SER A 157 -23.03 -33.08 13.97
CA SER A 157 -21.77 -32.73 13.30
C SER A 157 -21.86 -32.94 11.79
N GLU A 158 -22.12 -31.89 11.01
CA GLU A 158 -21.61 -31.77 9.61
C GLU A 158 -21.82 -30.37 9.01
N LYS A 159 -22.80 -29.59 9.46
CA LYS A 159 -23.07 -28.21 8.95
C LYS A 159 -22.20 -27.08 9.53
N LYS A 160 -20.89 -27.28 9.73
CA LYS A 160 -20.01 -26.25 10.33
C LYS A 160 -18.98 -25.58 9.41
N LYS A 161 -18.85 -25.99 8.14
CA LYS A 161 -17.90 -25.34 7.20
C LYS A 161 -18.52 -24.42 6.14
N SER A 162 -19.80 -24.55 5.76
CA SER A 162 -20.42 -23.57 4.83
C SER A 162 -20.95 -22.30 5.52
N ASN A 163 -21.25 -22.38 6.82
CA ASN A 163 -21.90 -21.29 7.55
C ASN A 163 -20.95 -20.18 8.06
N LYS A 164 -19.63 -20.35 7.89
CA LYS A 164 -18.63 -19.36 8.32
C LYS A 164 -18.32 -18.32 7.23
N GLN A 165 -18.54 -18.66 5.96
CA GLN A 165 -18.43 -17.73 4.83
C GLN A 165 -19.70 -16.87 4.73
N GLN A 166 -20.88 -17.50 4.78
CA GLN A 166 -22.18 -16.80 4.76
C GLN A 166 -22.37 -15.85 5.95
N ALA A 167 -21.93 -16.22 7.16
CA ALA A 167 -21.98 -15.31 8.32
C ALA A 167 -21.01 -14.12 8.19
N ARG A 168 -19.83 -14.31 7.59
CA ARG A 168 -18.85 -13.22 7.35
C ARG A 168 -19.30 -12.26 6.26
N ASP A 169 -19.97 -12.77 5.23
CA ASP A 169 -20.49 -11.96 4.13
C ASP A 169 -21.79 -11.24 4.52
N ALA A 170 -22.64 -11.87 5.34
CA ALA A 170 -23.78 -11.22 5.99
C ALA A 170 -23.34 -10.13 6.98
N GLU A 171 -22.32 -10.36 7.82
CA GLU A 171 -21.75 -9.33 8.69
C GLU A 171 -21.13 -8.17 7.91
N LYS A 172 -20.50 -8.42 6.75
CA LYS A 172 -19.99 -7.36 5.86
C LYS A 172 -21.10 -6.55 5.20
N LYS A 173 -22.24 -7.17 4.86
CA LYS A 173 -23.43 -6.47 4.33
C LYS A 173 -24.09 -5.63 5.41
N GLU A 174 -24.33 -6.19 6.59
CA GLU A 174 -24.95 -5.48 7.72
C GLU A 174 -24.07 -4.35 8.27
N GLN A 175 -22.73 -4.49 8.22
CA GLN A 175 -21.79 -3.42 8.54
C GLN A 175 -21.74 -2.29 7.50
N LYS A 176 -22.12 -2.54 6.24
CA LYS A 176 -22.29 -1.48 5.23
C LYS A 176 -23.60 -0.72 5.43
N GLU A 177 -24.64 -1.39 5.93
CA GLU A 177 -25.94 -0.77 6.21
C GLU A 177 -25.91 0.14 7.44
N LYS A 178 -25.24 -0.28 8.54
CA LYS A 178 -25.14 0.47 9.82
C LYS A 178 -24.18 1.66 9.82
N MET A 179 -23.62 2.06 8.68
CA MET A 179 -22.79 3.26 8.59
C MET A 179 -23.67 4.50 8.52
N THR A 180 -23.33 5.52 9.31
CA THR A 180 -24.00 6.83 9.20
C THR A 180 -23.76 7.42 7.81
N PRO A 181 -24.65 8.30 7.29
CA PRO A 181 -24.46 8.94 5.99
C PRO A 181 -23.09 9.63 5.85
N LYS A 182 -22.60 10.24 6.95
CA LYS A 182 -21.28 10.88 7.03
C LYS A 182 -20.12 9.87 6.91
N GLU A 183 -20.26 8.67 7.47
CA GLU A 183 -19.30 7.58 7.31
C GLU A 183 -19.30 7.00 5.90
N LYS A 184 -20.47 6.95 5.23
CA LYS A 184 -20.58 6.48 3.84
C LYS A 184 -19.94 7.47 2.88
N LEU A 185 -20.16 8.77 3.09
CA LEU A 185 -19.56 9.84 2.30
C LEU A 185 -18.03 9.83 2.43
N THR A 186 -17.51 9.75 3.67
CA THR A 186 -16.07 9.69 3.93
C THR A 186 -15.39 8.45 3.33
N LYS A 187 -16.04 7.26 3.35
CA LYS A 187 -15.50 6.08 2.66
C LYS A 187 -15.54 6.21 1.13
N LYS A 188 -16.59 6.83 0.57
CA LYS A 188 -16.71 7.08 -0.88
C LYS A 188 -15.63 8.06 -1.34
N GLU A 189 -15.41 9.12 -0.57
CA GLU A 189 -14.32 10.07 -0.76
C GLU A 189 -12.97 9.37 -0.65
N LEU A 190 -12.72 8.59 0.41
CA LEU A 190 -11.48 7.83 0.56
C LEU A 190 -11.19 6.92 -0.63
N LYS A 191 -12.21 6.22 -1.15
CA LYS A 191 -12.09 5.39 -2.34
C LYS A 191 -11.71 6.22 -3.57
N ARG A 192 -12.33 7.39 -3.76
CA ARG A 192 -12.00 8.33 -4.85
C ARG A 192 -10.56 8.85 -4.72
N LEU A 193 -10.13 9.17 -3.50
CA LEU A 193 -8.78 9.65 -3.20
C LEU A 193 -7.72 8.56 -3.48
N MET A 194 -7.99 7.32 -3.07
CA MET A 194 -7.12 6.16 -3.33
C MET A 194 -6.96 5.88 -4.83
N LYS A 195 -8.01 6.12 -5.63
CA LYS A 195 -7.96 5.99 -7.09
C LYS A 195 -6.99 7.02 -7.69
N LYS A 196 -7.12 8.29 -7.29
CA LYS A 196 -6.23 9.38 -7.73
C LYS A 196 -4.76 9.13 -7.36
N LEU A 197 -4.50 8.57 -6.17
CA LEU A 197 -3.14 8.20 -5.76
C LEU A 197 -2.51 7.14 -6.67
N ASN A 198 -3.30 6.20 -7.20
CA ASN A 198 -2.80 5.21 -8.14
C ASN A 198 -2.61 5.77 -9.56
N GLU A 199 -3.35 6.82 -9.93
CA GLU A 199 -3.34 7.42 -11.27
C GLU A 199 -2.17 8.38 -11.48
N LYS A 200 -1.62 8.98 -10.42
CA LYS A 200 -0.43 9.83 -10.54
C LYS A 200 0.78 8.98 -10.92
N LYS A 201 1.25 9.15 -12.17
CA LYS A 201 2.54 8.64 -12.63
C LYS A 201 3.63 9.24 -11.72
N MET A 202 4.51 8.39 -11.20
CA MET A 202 5.70 8.86 -10.48
C MET A 202 6.55 9.66 -11.47
N PRO A 203 7.37 10.63 -11.01
CA PRO A 203 8.35 11.26 -11.89
C PRO A 203 9.15 10.17 -12.64
N THR A 204 9.27 10.37 -13.94
CA THR A 204 10.01 9.49 -14.86
C THR A 204 11.41 9.25 -14.30
N MET A 205 11.91 8.01 -14.45
CA MET A 205 13.19 7.52 -13.92
C MET A 205 14.31 8.56 -14.03
N MET A 206 15.15 8.67 -13.00
CA MET A 206 16.21 9.70 -12.95
C MET A 206 17.22 9.48 -14.09
N TYR A 207 17.42 8.24 -14.51
CA TYR A 207 18.10 7.90 -15.75
C TYR A 207 17.13 7.84 -16.94
N GLN A 208 16.92 8.98 -17.59
CA GLN A 208 16.57 9.00 -19.00
C GLN A 208 17.88 9.14 -19.78
N THR A 209 18.33 8.07 -20.42
CA THR A 209 19.37 8.17 -21.45
C THR A 209 18.79 9.02 -22.58
N LYS A 210 19.10 10.32 -22.60
CA LYS A 210 19.00 11.08 -23.84
C LYS A 210 20.00 10.45 -24.81
N ALA A 211 19.52 9.61 -25.71
CA ALA A 211 20.25 9.29 -26.92
C ALA A 211 19.78 10.25 -28.04
N PRO A 212 20.70 10.83 -28.82
CA PRO A 212 20.37 11.71 -29.93
C PRO A 212 19.60 10.93 -31.00
N LYS A 213 18.42 11.44 -31.36
CA LYS A 213 17.90 11.36 -32.73
C LYS A 213 18.26 12.74 -33.29
N GLU A 214 19.04 12.94 -34.34
CA GLU A 214 19.15 12.14 -35.55
C GLU A 214 20.58 11.62 -35.85
N ARG A 215 20.67 10.41 -36.42
CA ARG A 215 21.62 10.19 -37.52
C ARG A 215 20.88 10.63 -38.76
N ASP A 216 21.07 11.89 -39.14
CA ASP A 216 20.72 12.29 -40.49
C ASP A 216 21.72 11.65 -41.44
N ASN A 217 21.16 10.85 -42.32
CA ASN A 217 21.80 10.37 -43.53
C ASN A 217 22.03 11.58 -44.44
N GLU A 218 23.21 12.18 -44.38
CA GLU A 218 23.75 13.00 -45.45
C GLU A 218 25.27 12.80 -45.50
N ILE A 219 26.00 12.67 -46.58
CA ILE A 219 25.83 12.50 -48.03
C ILE A 219 27.25 12.06 -48.49
N ASN A 220 27.35 11.32 -49.60
CA ASN A 220 28.57 10.86 -50.29
C ASN A 220 29.90 11.61 -50.03
N PRO A 221 31.01 10.88 -49.79
CA PRO A 221 32.35 11.42 -50.02
C PRO A 221 32.71 11.29 -51.52
N TRP A 222 32.74 12.42 -52.21
CA TRP A 222 33.73 12.70 -53.25
C TRP A 222 34.59 13.86 -52.75
#